data_AF-A0A5C3MB23-F1
#
_entry.id   AF-A0A5C3MB23-F1
#
_cell.length_a   1.000
_cell.length_b   1.000
_cell.length_c   1.000
_cell.angle_alpha   90.00
_cell.angle_beta   90.00
_cell.angle_gamma   90.00
#
_symmetry.space_group_name_H-M   'P 1'
#
loop_
_entity.id
_entity.type
_entity.pdbx_description
1 polymer ?
#
loop_
_entity_poly.entity_id
_entity_poly.type
_entity_poly.pdbx_seq_one_letter_code
_entity_poly.pdbx_strand_id
1 'polypeptide(L)' 'MAAVNSGHLIVALSAVFFIIASYATFFSAFFPLSGNLIFDALAMDSHYKYFAVLIVPTTSYFVIGNWVGWQYYRNS' A
#
# COMPACT_ATOMS: atom_id res chain seq x y z
N MET A 1 9.78 28.53 -21.32
CA MET A 1 9.41 27.78 -20.10
C MET A 1 8.98 26.39 -20.56
N ALA A 2 9.69 25.33 -20.18
CA ALA A 2 9.29 23.98 -20.61
C ALA A 2 7.93 23.64 -20.00
N ALA A 3 6.95 23.30 -20.84
CA ALA A 3 5.64 22.88 -20.37
C ALA A 3 5.80 21.52 -19.67
N VAL A 4 5.47 21.47 -18.38
CA VAL A 4 5.50 20.21 -17.62
C VAL A 4 4.46 19.28 -18.21
N ASN A 5 4.91 18.15 -18.75
CA ASN A 5 4.02 17.12 -19.29
C ASN A 5 3.29 16.44 -18.12
N SER A 6 1.97 16.59 -18.07
CA SER A 6 1.13 16.06 -16.99
C SER A 6 1.27 14.54 -16.82
N GLY A 7 1.49 13.79 -17.91
CA GLY A 7 1.71 12.34 -17.83
C GLY A 7 3.01 11.99 -17.10
N HIS A 8 4.11 12.69 -17.42
CA HIS A 8 5.38 12.50 -16.72
C HIS A 8 5.28 12.92 -15.25
N LEU A 9 4.51 13.98 -14.96
CA LEU A 9 4.26 14.41 -13.59
C LEU A 9 3.51 13.34 -12.79
N ILE A 10 2.47 12.74 -13.36
CA ILE A 10 1.73 11.64 -12.70
C ILE A 10 2.67 10.47 -12.42
N VAL A 11 3.45 10.03 -13.40
CA VAL A 11 4.40 8.92 -13.22
C VAL A 11 5.42 9.23 -12.13
N ALA A 12 5.98 10.43 -12.11
CA ALA A 12 6.92 10.86 -11.08
C ALA A 12 6.27 10.87 -9.68
N LEU A 13 5.07 11.42 -9.55
CA LEU A 13 4.34 11.44 -8.28
C LEU A 13 3.99 10.04 -7.80
N SER A 14 3.55 9.16 -8.70
CA SER A 14 3.29 7.75 -8.38
C SER A 14 4.57 7.04 -7.90
N ALA A 15 5.69 7.25 -8.59
CA ALA A 15 6.97 6.65 -8.19
C ALA A 15 7.41 7.13 -6.79
N VAL A 16 7.32 8.43 -6.54
CA VAL A 16 7.62 9.02 -5.22
C VAL A 16 6.69 8.44 -4.13
N PHE A 17 5.39 8.36 -4.43
CA PHE A 17 4.43 7.76 -3.51
C PHE A 17 4.78 6.30 -3.18
N PHE A 18 5.09 5.48 -4.18
CA PHE A 18 5.47 4.09 -3.97
C PHE A 18 6.76 3.95 -3.15
N ILE A 19 7.78 4.78 -3.41
CA ILE A 19 9.03 4.76 -2.65
C ILE A 19 8.75 5.09 -1.17
N ILE A 20 7.99 6.14 -0.89
CA ILE A 20 7.66 6.55 0.48
C ILE A 20 6.81 5.48 1.18
N ALA A 21 5.80 4.94 0.50
CA ALA A 21 4.93 3.90 1.04
C ALA A 21 5.71 2.61 1.33
N SER A 22 6.57 2.16 0.41
CA SER A 22 7.42 1.00 0.63
C SER A 22 8.37 1.22 1.81
N TYR A 23 8.97 2.41 1.93
CA TYR A 23 9.78 2.76 3.09
C TYR A 23 9.00 2.64 4.40
N ALA A 24 7.85 3.32 4.48
CA ALA A 24 7.04 3.39 5.70
C ALA A 24 6.48 2.02 6.13
N THR A 25 6.12 1.15 5.18
CA THR A 25 5.50 -0.14 5.50
C THR A 25 6.52 -1.27 5.68
N PHE A 26 7.54 -1.38 4.83
CA PHE A 26 8.44 -2.54 4.82
C PHE A 26 9.80 -2.25 5.44
N PHE A 27 10.37 -1.07 5.20
CA PHE A 27 11.77 -0.81 5.52
C PHE A 27 11.96 -0.08 6.85
N SER A 28 10.98 0.71 7.32
CA SER A 28 11.11 1.55 8.51
C SER A 28 11.40 0.77 9.80
N ALA A 29 11.09 -0.52 9.85
CA ALA A 29 11.40 -1.39 10.99
C ALA A 29 12.89 -1.75 11.09
N PHE A 30 13.65 -1.62 9.99
CA PHE A 30 15.06 -2.01 9.90
C PHE A 30 16.03 -0.82 9.99
N PHE A 31 15.52 0.42 9.89
CA PHE A 31 16.33 1.64 9.93
C PHE A 31 16.03 2.46 11.19
N PRO A 32 17.03 3.17 11.74
CA PRO A 32 16.79 4.15 12.81
C PRO A 32 15.92 5.31 12.31
N LEU A 33 15.31 6.04 13.25
CA LEU A 33 14.52 7.24 12.94
C LEU A 33 15.39 8.27 12.19
N SER A 34 14.78 8.88 11.19
CA SER A 34 15.44 9.78 10.25
C SER A 34 15.65 11.20 10.80
N GLY A 35 14.95 11.55 11.88
CA GLY A 35 14.88 12.91 12.44
C GLY A 35 13.90 13.82 11.71
N ASN A 36 13.28 13.35 10.61
CA ASN A 36 12.22 14.08 9.93
C ASN A 36 10.87 13.72 10.53
N LEU A 37 10.17 14.73 11.07
CA LEU A 37 8.89 14.57 11.76
C LEU A 37 7.84 13.76 10.98
N ILE A 38 7.74 13.95 9.66
CA ILE A 38 6.72 13.28 8.84
C ILE A 38 7.07 11.81 8.66
N PHE A 39 8.31 11.52 8.27
CA PHE A 39 8.75 10.13 8.04
C PHE A 39 8.82 9.35 9.35
N ASP A 40 9.20 9.99 10.44
CA ASP A 40 9.28 9.37 11.75
C ASP A 40 7.87 9.08 12.30
N ALA A 41 6.90 9.98 12.10
CA ALA A 41 5.50 9.71 12.45
C ALA A 41 4.94 8.48 11.70
N LEU A 42 5.23 8.37 10.40
CA LEU A 42 4.84 7.19 9.60
C LEU A 42 5.56 5.92 10.06
N ALA A 43 6.86 6.02 10.36
CA ALA A 43 7.66 4.89 10.85
C ALA A 43 7.20 4.39 12.22
N MET A 44 6.69 5.29 13.07
CA MET A 44 6.21 4.98 14.42
C MET A 44 4.77 4.47 14.48
N ASP A 45 3.96 4.63 13.41
CA ASP A 45 2.59 4.10 13.38
C ASP A 45 2.59 2.57 13.42
N SER A 46 2.23 1.98 14.55
CA SER A 46 2.18 0.53 14.75
C SER A 46 0.85 -0.11 14.36
N HIS A 47 -0.21 0.67 14.12
CA HIS A 47 -1.58 0.15 14.00
C HIS A 47 -2.05 0.08 12.55
N TYR A 48 -1.84 1.14 11.75
CA TYR A 48 -2.43 1.22 10.41
C TYR A 48 -1.43 1.00 9.27
N LYS A 49 -0.11 1.03 9.55
CA LYS A 49 0.92 0.95 8.49
C LYS A 49 0.84 -0.30 7.60
N TYR A 50 0.34 -1.41 8.14
CA TYR A 50 0.19 -2.68 7.40
C TYR A 50 -1.22 -2.89 6.84
N PHE A 51 -2.20 -2.09 7.26
CA PHE A 51 -3.60 -2.29 6.89
C PHE A 51 -3.79 -2.29 5.37
N ALA A 52 -3.17 -1.33 4.67
CA ALA A 52 -3.25 -1.25 3.21
C ALA A 52 -2.62 -2.46 2.50
N VAL A 53 -1.57 -3.06 3.06
CA VAL A 53 -0.95 -4.27 2.48
C VAL A 53 -1.81 -5.50 2.77
N LEU A 54 -2.33 -5.60 3.99
CA LEU A 54 -3.12 -6.74 4.44
C LEU A 54 -4.53 -6.75 3.83
N ILE A 55 -5.07 -5.60 3.39
CA ILE A 55 -6.38 -5.56 2.75
C ILE A 55 -6.41 -6.43 1.49
N VAL A 56 -5.33 -6.47 0.71
CA VAL A 56 -5.25 -7.22 -0.56
C VAL A 56 -5.49 -8.71 -0.36
N PRO A 57 -4.71 -9.44 0.46
CA PRO A 57 -4.97 -10.86 0.68
C PRO A 57 -6.30 -11.08 1.41
N THR A 58 -6.69 -10.25 2.37
CA THR A 58 -7.93 -10.43 3.12
C THR A 58 -9.16 -10.29 2.23
N THR A 59 -9.24 -9.25 1.38
CA THR A 59 -10.35 -9.08 0.45
C THR A 59 -10.35 -10.14 -0.64
N SER A 60 -9.16 -10.53 -1.14
CA SER A 60 -9.06 -11.57 -2.16
C SER A 60 -9.57 -12.91 -1.64
N TYR A 61 -9.13 -13.33 -0.44
CA TYR A 61 -9.62 -14.54 0.20
C TYR A 61 -11.12 -14.51 0.43
N PHE A 62 -11.65 -13.38 0.93
CA PHE A 62 -13.07 -13.21 1.17
C PHE A 62 -13.89 -13.37 -0.12
N VAL A 63 -13.49 -12.67 -1.19
CA VAL A 63 -14.20 -12.71 -2.49
C VAL A 63 -14.11 -14.08 -3.13
N ILE A 64 -12.92 -14.70 -3.14
CA ILE A 64 -12.71 -16.03 -3.73
C ILE A 64 -13.52 -17.08 -2.96
N GLY A 65 -13.46 -17.07 -1.63
CA GLY A 65 -14.22 -18.01 -0.80
C GLY A 65 -15.72 -17.88 -1.01
N ASN A 66 -16.24 -16.65 -1.10
CA ASN A 66 -17.64 -16.38 -1.38
C ASN A 66 -18.06 -16.90 -2.76
N TRP A 67 -17.27 -16.56 -3.79
CA TRP A 67 -17.53 -17.03 -5.16
C TRP A 67 -17.56 -18.56 -5.21
N VAL A 68 -16.51 -19.22 -4.71
CA VAL A 68 -16.39 -20.68 -4.77
C VAL A 68 -17.52 -21.35 -3.99
N GLY A 69 -17.86 -20.83 -2.80
CA GLY A 69 -19.01 -21.31 -2.03
C GLY A 69 -20.33 -21.21 -2.80
N TRP A 70 -20.55 -20.11 -3.53
CA TRP A 70 -21.72 -19.96 -4.39
C TRP A 70 -21.76 -20.96 -5.55
N GLN A 71 -20.61 -21.28 -6.14
CA GLN A 71 -20.54 -22.30 -7.19
C GLN A 71 -20.95 -23.68 -6.68
N TYR A 72 -20.50 -24.05 -5.48
CA TYR A 72 -20.92 -25.31 -4.85
C TYR A 72 -22.41 -25.30 -4.51
N TYR A 73 -22.93 -24.20 -3.94
CA TYR A 73 -24.36 -24.10 -3.60
C TYR A 73 -25.28 -24.25 -4.82
N ARG A 74 -24.88 -23.70 -5.98
CA ARG A 74 -25.73 -23.67 -7.18
C ARG A 74 -25.61 -24.92 -8.06
N ASN A 75 -24.45 -25.58 -8.06
CA ASN A 75 -24.12 -26.62 -9.03
C ASN A 75 -23.82 -27.99 -8.40
N SER A 76 -24.01 -28.17 -7.10
CA SER A 76 -23.93 -29.46 -6.39
C SER A 76 -25.29 -29.83 -5.80
#